data_AF-A0A661I4S9-F1
#
_entry.id   AF-A0A661I4S9-F1
#
_cell.length_a   1.000
_cell.length_b   1.000
_cell.length_c   1.000
_cell.angle_alpha   90.00
_cell.angle_beta   90.00
_cell.angle_gamma   90.00
#
_symmetry.space_group_name_H-M   'P 1'
#
loop_
_entity.id
_entity.type
_entity.pdbx_description
1 polymer ?
#
loop_
_entity_poly.entity_id
_entity_poly.type
_entity_poly.pdbx_seq_one_letter_code
_entity_poly.pdbx_strand_id
1 'polypeptide(L)'
;MQISNSLSQRSLQHLPIQLFAIVMGMSGFAIMFAKAYHILDMPYSIYITVLFIDTILFFAIFTAYMFKVLLYTQEVKKEFKHPIKSSFVAAISISFLLLSIAYYDFAPTLSIILWYIGTPLQLFFTLYIINYWIHNELKVVHSNPAWFIPIVGNVLVPVVGVEAAPIYVSLFFFALGMFFWLVLFTITINRVVFHHPLAKKLVPTFFILIAPPAVGFISYFRISNGSIDMLSMFLYFIALFTLFLLLFMVKMYD
;
A
#
# COMPACT_ATOMS: atom_id res chain seq x y z
N MET A 1 -34.58 8.82 -20.10
CA MET A 1 -34.46 7.68 -19.17
C MET A 1 -33.05 7.05 -19.08
N GLN A 2 -32.22 7.08 -20.13
CA GLN A 2 -30.82 6.55 -20.03
C GLN A 2 -29.82 7.49 -19.34
N ILE A 3 -30.01 8.82 -19.39
CA ILE A 3 -29.10 9.80 -18.76
C ILE A 3 -29.25 9.83 -17.23
N SER A 4 -30.45 9.56 -16.70
CA SER A 4 -30.68 9.49 -15.25
C SER A 4 -30.01 8.26 -14.60
N ASN A 5 -29.91 7.14 -15.33
CA ASN A 5 -29.21 5.94 -14.85
C ASN A 5 -27.68 6.08 -14.88
N SER A 6 -27.10 6.86 -15.79
CA SER A 6 -25.66 7.10 -15.82
C SER A 6 -25.19 8.09 -14.75
N LEU A 7 -26.03 9.07 -14.38
CA LEU A 7 -25.79 9.97 -13.25
C LEU A 7 -25.95 9.25 -11.90
N SER A 8 -26.90 8.30 -11.79
CA SER A 8 -27.07 7.43 -10.62
C SER A 8 -25.81 6.62 -10.29
N GLN A 9 -25.05 6.18 -11.30
CA GLN A 9 -23.77 5.47 -11.11
C GLN A 9 -22.58 6.38 -10.77
N ARG A 10 -22.68 7.70 -11.02
CA ARG A 10 -21.64 8.71 -10.71
C ARG A 10 -21.90 9.42 -9.37
N SER A 11 -22.65 8.79 -8.48
CA SER A 11 -22.90 9.35 -7.15
C SER A 11 -21.75 9.02 -6.19
N LEU A 12 -21.59 9.85 -5.17
CA LEU A 12 -20.62 9.65 -4.10
C LEU A 12 -20.75 8.26 -3.43
N GLN A 13 -21.94 7.67 -3.48
CA GLN A 13 -22.25 6.33 -3.01
C GLN A 13 -21.39 5.25 -3.66
N HIS A 14 -20.98 5.43 -4.92
CA HIS A 14 -20.23 4.46 -5.70
C HIS A 14 -18.73 4.78 -5.81
N LEU A 15 -18.25 5.82 -5.10
CA LEU A 15 -16.84 6.21 -5.10
C LEU A 15 -15.98 5.04 -4.58
N PRO A 16 -15.14 4.41 -5.42
CA PRO A 16 -14.44 3.19 -5.03
C PRO A 16 -13.26 3.50 -4.12
N ILE A 17 -13.10 2.73 -3.04
CA ILE A 17 -11.95 2.83 -2.14
C ILE A 17 -10.60 2.58 -2.84
N GLN A 18 -10.63 1.89 -3.98
CA GLN A 18 -9.48 1.66 -4.84
C GLN A 18 -8.82 2.96 -5.35
N LEU A 19 -9.50 4.11 -5.32
CA LEU A 19 -8.91 5.39 -5.72
C LEU A 19 -7.68 5.77 -4.88
N PHE A 20 -7.60 5.31 -3.62
CA PHE A 20 -6.39 5.50 -2.81
C PHE A 20 -5.15 4.83 -3.43
N ALA A 21 -5.29 3.87 -4.35
CA ALA A 21 -4.16 3.34 -5.11
C ALA A 21 -3.47 4.39 -5.97
N ILE A 22 -4.18 5.44 -6.41
CA ILE A 22 -3.58 6.59 -7.11
C ILE A 22 -2.62 7.32 -6.16
N VAL A 23 -3.06 7.60 -4.94
CA VAL A 23 -2.20 8.22 -3.92
C VAL A 23 -1.01 7.33 -3.61
N MET A 24 -1.22 6.03 -3.37
CA MET A 24 -0.11 5.13 -3.07
C MET A 24 0.97 5.12 -4.18
N GLY A 25 0.56 5.12 -5.45
CA GLY A 25 1.49 5.21 -6.58
C GLY A 25 2.19 6.56 -6.67
N MET A 26 1.45 7.65 -6.51
CA MET A 26 1.98 9.02 -6.58
C MET A 26 2.94 9.33 -5.42
N SER A 27 2.63 8.88 -4.19
CA SER A 27 3.54 9.00 -3.05
C SER A 27 4.82 8.21 -3.28
N GLY A 28 4.74 6.98 -3.80
CA GLY A 28 5.93 6.21 -4.18
C GLY A 28 6.80 6.95 -5.19
N PHE A 29 6.17 7.61 -6.17
CA PHE A 29 6.86 8.43 -7.17
C PHE A 29 7.51 9.69 -6.56
N ALA A 30 6.82 10.36 -5.61
CA ALA A 30 7.37 11.48 -4.86
C ALA A 30 8.59 11.06 -4.03
N ILE A 31 8.52 9.93 -3.32
CA ILE A 31 9.62 9.37 -2.51
C ILE A 31 10.83 9.04 -3.38
N MET A 32 10.60 8.47 -4.57
CA MET A 32 11.67 8.20 -5.54
C MET A 32 12.39 9.50 -5.93
N PHE A 33 11.66 10.56 -6.26
CA PHE A 33 12.28 11.85 -6.60
C PHE A 33 12.95 12.54 -5.41
N ALA A 34 12.45 12.36 -4.19
CA ALA A 34 13.12 12.84 -2.98
C ALA A 34 14.54 12.25 -2.88
N LYS A 35 14.69 10.94 -3.16
CA LYS A 35 16.00 10.29 -3.17
C LYS A 35 16.83 10.58 -4.43
N ALA A 36 16.20 10.73 -5.59
CA ALA A 36 16.89 11.13 -6.82
C ALA A 36 17.52 12.52 -6.72
N TYR A 37 16.88 13.46 -6.02
CA TYR A 37 17.47 14.76 -5.70
C TYR A 37 18.79 14.61 -4.93
N HIS A 38 18.83 13.76 -3.90
CA HIS A 38 20.00 13.56 -3.05
C HIS A 38 21.13 12.74 -3.69
N ILE A 39 20.80 11.83 -4.62
CA ILE A 39 21.77 10.86 -5.18
C ILE A 39 22.19 11.21 -6.61
N LEU A 40 21.29 11.79 -7.40
CA LEU A 40 21.48 12.05 -8.84
C LEU A 40 21.49 13.55 -9.18
N ASP A 41 21.56 14.43 -8.18
CA ASP A 41 21.51 15.89 -8.33
C ASP A 41 20.32 16.40 -9.17
N MET A 42 19.21 15.67 -9.13
CA MET A 42 18.01 16.01 -9.90
C MET A 42 17.35 17.28 -9.34
N PRO A 43 16.74 18.17 -10.15
CA PRO A 43 16.17 19.41 -9.63
C PRO A 43 15.13 19.19 -8.52
N TYR A 44 15.33 19.85 -7.38
CA TYR A 44 14.41 19.84 -6.23
C TYR A 44 12.97 20.22 -6.62
N SER A 45 12.83 21.06 -7.64
CA SER A 45 11.52 21.47 -8.20
C SER A 45 10.67 20.28 -8.67
N ILE A 46 11.27 19.18 -9.14
CA ILE A 46 10.54 17.99 -9.59
C ILE A 46 9.95 17.26 -8.39
N TYR A 47 10.77 17.00 -7.36
CA TYR A 47 10.29 16.39 -6.12
C TYR A 47 9.14 17.19 -5.50
N ILE A 48 9.31 18.50 -5.31
CA ILE A 48 8.28 19.32 -4.65
C ILE A 48 6.99 19.40 -5.48
N THR A 49 7.10 19.43 -6.81
CA THR A 49 5.93 19.44 -7.69
C THR A 49 5.14 18.13 -7.59
N VAL A 50 5.85 17.00 -7.63
CA VAL A 50 5.21 15.67 -7.51
C VAL A 50 4.59 15.50 -6.12
N LEU A 51 5.29 15.92 -5.05
CA LEU A 51 4.77 15.89 -3.68
C LEU A 51 3.52 16.75 -3.53
N PHE A 52 3.50 17.95 -4.12
CA PHE A 52 2.34 18.84 -4.09
C PHE A 52 1.13 18.24 -4.82
N ILE A 53 1.34 17.65 -6.00
CA ILE A 53 0.29 16.95 -6.76
C ILE A 53 -0.26 15.78 -5.94
N ASP A 54 0.62 14.95 -5.37
CA ASP A 54 0.22 13.80 -4.54
C ASP A 54 -0.61 14.25 -3.33
N THR A 55 -0.21 15.34 -2.69
CA THR A 55 -0.91 15.92 -1.54
C THR A 55 -2.31 16.41 -1.92
N ILE A 56 -2.46 17.10 -3.05
CA ILE A 56 -3.78 17.52 -3.57
C ILE A 56 -4.65 16.30 -3.84
N LEU A 57 -4.11 15.27 -4.51
CA LEU A 57 -4.84 14.04 -4.81
C LEU A 57 -5.29 13.33 -3.54
N PHE A 58 -4.41 13.24 -2.54
CA PHE A 58 -4.74 12.67 -1.25
C PHE A 58 -5.88 13.42 -0.58
N PHE A 59 -5.80 14.74 -0.42
CA PHE A 59 -6.86 15.50 0.23
C PHE A 59 -8.17 15.45 -0.54
N ALA A 60 -8.13 15.46 -1.87
CA ALA A 60 -9.32 15.34 -2.71
C ALA A 60 -10.01 13.97 -2.52
N ILE A 61 -9.25 12.88 -2.63
CA ILE A 61 -9.77 11.51 -2.50
C ILE A 61 -10.21 11.25 -1.06
N PHE A 62 -9.40 11.64 -0.08
CA PHE A 62 -9.70 11.47 1.34
C PHE A 62 -10.96 12.21 1.75
N THR A 63 -11.09 13.49 1.39
CA THR A 63 -12.27 14.30 1.69
C THR A 63 -13.53 13.71 1.06
N ALA A 64 -13.47 13.35 -0.24
CA ALA A 64 -14.58 12.71 -0.92
C ALA A 64 -14.98 11.38 -0.26
N TYR A 65 -14.00 10.57 0.16
CA TYR A 65 -14.27 9.32 0.85
C TYR A 65 -14.83 9.53 2.26
N MET A 66 -14.39 10.56 3.00
CA MET A 66 -14.97 10.91 4.30
C MET A 66 -16.43 11.34 4.17
N PHE A 67 -16.77 12.14 3.16
CA PHE A 67 -18.18 12.43 2.86
C PHE A 67 -18.99 11.16 2.55
N LYS A 68 -18.40 10.18 1.85
CA LYS A 68 -19.05 8.87 1.63
C LYS A 68 -19.28 8.12 2.94
N VAL A 69 -18.32 8.13 3.87
CA VAL A 69 -18.45 7.49 5.18
C VAL A 69 -19.61 8.10 5.98
N LEU A 70 -19.75 9.42 5.95
CA LEU A 70 -20.79 10.15 6.69
C LEU A 70 -22.18 10.00 6.04
N LEU A 71 -22.28 10.12 4.72
CA LEU A 71 -23.56 10.15 4.00
C LEU A 71 -24.06 8.76 3.57
N TYR A 72 -23.16 7.80 3.37
CA TYR A 72 -23.46 6.47 2.80
C TYR A 72 -22.78 5.34 3.59
N THR A 73 -22.85 5.39 4.92
CA THR A 73 -22.18 4.42 5.82
C THR A 73 -22.51 2.96 5.50
N GLN A 74 -23.75 2.66 5.07
CA GLN A 74 -24.15 1.29 4.73
C GLN A 74 -23.39 0.75 3.52
N GLU A 75 -23.05 1.59 2.56
CA GLU A 75 -22.27 1.17 1.39
C GLU A 75 -20.80 0.95 1.73
N VAL A 76 -20.24 1.78 2.62
CA VAL A 76 -18.89 1.55 3.16
C VAL A 76 -18.84 0.21 3.91
N LYS A 77 -19.85 -0.11 4.72
CA LYS A 77 -19.95 -1.43 5.38
C LYS A 77 -19.99 -2.59 4.39
N LYS A 78 -20.70 -2.43 3.26
CA LYS A 78 -20.73 -3.44 2.18
C LYS A 78 -19.36 -3.61 1.54
N GLU A 79 -18.63 -2.51 1.32
CA GLU A 79 -17.27 -2.57 0.76
C GLU A 79 -16.28 -3.26 1.69
N PHE A 80 -16.38 -2.99 2.99
CA PHE A 80 -15.50 -3.60 4.01
C PHE A 80 -15.74 -5.11 4.15
N LYS A 81 -16.96 -5.58 3.86
CA LYS A 81 -17.32 -7.01 3.85
C LYS A 81 -17.13 -7.70 2.50
N HIS A 82 -16.71 -6.96 1.47
CA HIS A 82 -16.57 -7.52 0.13
C HIS A 82 -15.24 -8.28 0.01
N PRO A 83 -15.21 -9.53 -0.49
CA PRO A 83 -14.03 -10.41 -0.44
C PRO A 83 -12.78 -9.86 -1.16
N ILE A 84 -12.98 -9.05 -2.20
CA ILE A 84 -11.90 -8.39 -2.96
C ILE A 84 -11.65 -6.93 -2.52
N LYS A 85 -12.71 -6.12 -2.35
CA LYS A 85 -12.55 -4.69 -2.07
C LYS A 85 -12.06 -4.40 -0.65
N SER A 86 -12.32 -5.28 0.30
CA SER A 86 -11.91 -5.13 1.69
C SER A 86 -10.39 -4.99 1.84
N SER A 87 -9.61 -5.62 0.97
CA SER A 87 -8.14 -5.50 0.98
C SER A 87 -7.66 -4.06 0.72
N PHE A 88 -8.45 -3.23 0.03
CA PHE A 88 -8.09 -1.84 -0.22
C PHE A 88 -8.46 -0.89 0.93
N VAL A 89 -9.09 -1.38 2.00
CA VAL A 89 -9.42 -0.55 3.17
C VAL A 89 -8.18 0.04 3.83
N ALA A 90 -7.12 -0.75 3.93
CA ALA A 90 -5.84 -0.29 4.44
C ALA A 90 -5.11 0.67 3.48
N ALA A 91 -5.60 0.90 2.26
CA ALA A 91 -5.00 1.92 1.39
C ALA A 91 -5.12 3.33 2.00
N ILE A 92 -6.11 3.56 2.87
CA ILE A 92 -6.26 4.82 3.62
C ILE A 92 -5.07 5.01 4.56
N SER A 93 -4.78 4.03 5.42
CA SER A 93 -3.65 4.09 6.38
C SER A 93 -2.31 4.13 5.66
N ILE A 94 -2.16 3.35 4.59
CA ILE A 94 -0.94 3.35 3.77
C ILE A 94 -0.70 4.71 3.13
N SER A 95 -1.76 5.41 2.68
CA SER A 95 -1.60 6.76 2.12
C SER A 95 -1.05 7.75 3.13
N PHE A 96 -1.51 7.69 4.39
CA PHE A 96 -0.91 8.49 5.47
C PHE A 96 0.57 8.14 5.71
N LEU A 97 0.91 6.84 5.74
CA LEU A 97 2.28 6.39 5.94
C LEU A 97 3.20 6.75 4.77
N LEU A 98 2.73 6.64 3.53
CA LEU A 98 3.52 7.00 2.36
C LEU A 98 3.72 8.52 2.25
N LEU A 99 2.68 9.32 2.53
CA LEU A 99 2.87 10.77 2.65
C LEU A 99 3.82 11.13 3.78
N SER A 100 3.75 10.43 4.92
CA SER A 100 4.73 10.60 6.01
C SER A 100 6.15 10.40 5.49
N ILE A 101 6.42 9.31 4.76
CA ILE A 101 7.74 9.04 4.17
C ILE A 101 8.11 10.13 3.15
N ALA A 102 7.18 10.54 2.29
CA ALA A 102 7.42 11.54 1.24
C ALA A 102 7.74 12.94 1.80
N TYR A 103 7.11 13.30 2.93
CA TYR A 103 7.33 14.57 3.63
C TYR A 103 8.54 14.54 4.58
N TYR A 104 9.15 13.38 4.82
CA TYR A 104 10.18 13.23 5.84
C TYR A 104 11.36 14.20 5.66
N ASP A 105 11.89 14.32 4.44
CA ASP A 105 13.02 15.21 4.14
C ASP A 105 12.61 16.71 4.05
N PHE A 106 11.35 17.02 3.71
CA PHE A 106 10.87 18.40 3.49
C PHE A 106 10.25 19.05 4.74
N ALA A 107 9.41 18.31 5.46
CA ALA A 107 8.69 18.78 6.64
C ALA A 107 8.60 17.66 7.70
N PRO A 108 9.67 17.41 8.47
CA PRO A 108 9.75 16.31 9.43
C PRO A 108 8.61 16.31 10.47
N THR A 109 8.19 17.48 10.95
CA THR A 109 7.07 17.59 11.90
C THR A 109 5.76 17.09 11.29
N LEU A 110 5.47 17.47 10.04
CA LEU A 110 4.28 17.00 9.33
C LEU A 110 4.38 15.49 9.03
N SER A 111 5.57 15.02 8.64
CA SER A 111 5.86 13.61 8.45
C SER A 111 5.51 12.78 9.70
N ILE A 112 5.93 13.22 10.88
CA ILE A 112 5.66 12.54 12.15
C ILE A 112 4.15 12.57 12.47
N ILE A 113 3.45 13.69 12.26
CA ILE A 113 2.00 13.78 12.48
C ILE A 113 1.25 12.77 11.60
N LEU A 114 1.59 12.71 10.30
CA LEU A 114 1.01 11.76 9.36
C LEU A 114 1.29 10.32 9.78
N TRP A 115 2.49 10.05 10.29
CA TRP A 115 2.86 8.74 10.83
C TRP A 115 2.01 8.33 12.04
N TYR A 116 1.79 9.25 12.98
CA TYR A 116 0.97 9.02 14.18
C TYR A 116 -0.51 8.78 13.85
N ILE A 117 -0.99 9.25 12.69
CA ILE A 117 -2.33 8.92 12.18
C ILE A 117 -2.32 7.57 11.45
N GLY A 118 -1.38 7.37 10.53
CA GLY A 118 -1.32 6.18 9.68
C GLY A 118 -1.06 4.90 10.43
N THR A 119 -0.18 4.93 11.44
CA THR A 119 0.24 3.74 12.20
C THR A 119 -0.89 3.06 12.98
N PRO A 120 -1.67 3.76 13.84
CA PRO A 120 -2.79 3.13 14.53
C PRO A 120 -3.90 2.67 13.57
N LEU A 121 -4.16 3.43 12.49
CA LEU A 121 -5.11 3.01 11.45
C LEU A 121 -4.63 1.72 10.76
N GLN A 122 -3.34 1.61 10.46
CA GLN A 122 -2.76 0.43 9.83
C GLN A 122 -2.91 -0.81 10.73
N LEU A 123 -2.63 -0.67 12.02
CA LEU A 123 -2.83 -1.76 12.98
C LEU A 123 -4.30 -2.16 13.07
N PHE A 124 -5.20 -1.18 13.19
CA PHE A 124 -6.64 -1.42 13.23
C PHE A 124 -7.12 -2.19 11.99
N PHE A 125 -6.75 -1.75 10.78
CA PHE A 125 -7.16 -2.43 9.54
C PHE A 125 -6.52 -3.81 9.40
N THR A 126 -5.29 -3.99 9.86
CA THR A 126 -4.64 -5.32 9.88
C THR A 126 -5.44 -6.28 10.74
N LEU A 127 -5.76 -5.89 11.98
CA LEU A 127 -6.55 -6.71 12.91
C LEU A 127 -7.97 -6.96 12.39
N TYR A 128 -8.61 -5.94 11.83
CA TYR A 128 -9.94 -6.05 11.24
C TYR A 128 -9.98 -7.07 10.10
N ILE A 129 -9.00 -7.02 9.19
CA ILE A 129 -8.95 -7.92 8.03
C ILE A 129 -8.61 -9.35 8.46
N ILE A 130 -7.66 -9.54 9.38
CA ILE A 130 -7.35 -10.86 9.91
C ILE A 130 -8.57 -11.45 10.64
N ASN A 131 -9.26 -10.65 11.46
CA ASN A 131 -10.51 -11.06 12.10
C ASN A 131 -11.55 -11.48 11.05
N TYR A 132 -11.73 -10.69 10.00
CA TYR A 132 -12.64 -11.02 8.91
C TYR A 132 -12.26 -12.34 8.21
N TRP A 133 -10.97 -12.56 7.92
CA TRP A 133 -10.51 -13.81 7.30
C TRP A 133 -10.74 -15.05 8.16
N ILE A 134 -10.57 -14.94 9.48
CA ILE A 134 -10.76 -16.06 10.41
C ILE A 134 -12.24 -16.42 10.55
N HIS A 135 -13.14 -15.43 10.52
CA HIS A 135 -14.58 -15.65 10.76
C HIS A 135 -15.41 -15.93 9.50
N ASN A 136 -14.85 -15.72 8.31
CA ASN A 136 -15.60 -15.85 7.05
C ASN A 136 -14.98 -16.90 6.14
N GLU A 137 -15.82 -17.68 5.48
CA GLU A 137 -15.38 -18.66 4.49
C GLU A 137 -14.90 -17.95 3.21
N LEU A 138 -13.57 -17.84 3.07
CA LEU A 138 -12.95 -17.33 1.86
C LEU A 138 -12.61 -18.47 0.91
N LYS A 139 -13.19 -18.43 -0.29
CA LYS A 139 -12.84 -19.36 -1.37
C LYS A 139 -11.47 -18.99 -1.96
N VAL A 140 -10.70 -19.98 -2.40
CA VAL A 140 -9.38 -19.81 -3.04
C VAL A 140 -9.42 -18.80 -4.20
N VAL A 141 -10.53 -18.74 -4.94
CA VAL A 141 -10.74 -17.78 -6.05
C VAL A 141 -10.70 -16.31 -5.61
N HIS A 142 -10.93 -16.01 -4.34
CA HIS A 142 -10.84 -14.66 -3.80
C HIS A 142 -9.40 -14.24 -3.49
N SER A 143 -8.47 -15.19 -3.35
CA SER A 143 -7.06 -14.90 -3.07
C SER A 143 -6.40 -14.21 -4.26
N ASN A 144 -5.89 -13.01 -4.05
CA ASN A 144 -5.21 -12.22 -5.06
C ASN A 144 -4.13 -11.33 -4.42
N PRO A 145 -3.15 -10.83 -5.20
CA PRO A 145 -2.07 -10.01 -4.68
C PRO A 145 -2.49 -8.75 -3.90
N ALA A 146 -3.72 -8.24 -4.03
CA ALA A 146 -4.17 -7.11 -3.21
C ALA A 146 -4.28 -7.46 -1.71
N TRP A 147 -4.32 -8.74 -1.34
CA TRP A 147 -4.31 -9.19 0.06
C TRP A 147 -3.05 -8.78 0.83
N PHE A 148 -1.98 -8.40 0.12
CA PHE A 148 -0.75 -7.90 0.72
C PHE A 148 -0.94 -6.50 1.29
N ILE A 149 -1.82 -5.67 0.72
CA ILE A 149 -2.03 -4.28 1.13
C ILE A 149 -2.29 -4.17 2.65
N PRO A 150 -3.30 -4.83 3.24
CA PRO A 150 -3.62 -4.62 4.65
C PRO A 150 -2.60 -5.19 5.63
N ILE A 151 -1.94 -6.30 5.31
CA ILE A 151 -1.08 -6.98 6.28
C ILE A 151 0.40 -6.69 6.02
N VAL A 152 0.84 -6.74 4.77
CA VAL A 152 2.23 -6.47 4.44
C VAL A 152 2.52 -4.97 4.46
N GLY A 153 1.50 -4.12 4.33
CA GLY A 153 1.62 -2.67 4.54
C GLY A 153 2.22 -2.25 5.89
N ASN A 154 2.22 -3.15 6.90
CA ASN A 154 2.90 -2.92 8.18
C ASN A 154 4.41 -2.71 8.01
N VAL A 155 5.04 -3.23 6.95
CA VAL A 155 6.46 -2.97 6.69
C VAL A 155 6.74 -1.50 6.34
N LEU A 156 5.75 -0.64 6.11
CA LEU A 156 5.98 0.79 5.89
C LEU A 156 6.20 1.57 7.19
N VAL A 157 5.65 1.10 8.31
CA VAL A 157 5.69 1.81 9.60
C VAL A 157 7.13 2.09 10.06
N PRO A 158 8.08 1.15 9.98
CA PRO A 158 9.45 1.39 10.44
C PRO A 158 10.23 2.46 9.66
N VAL A 159 9.84 2.77 8.43
CA VAL A 159 10.61 3.69 7.55
C VAL A 159 10.82 5.06 8.22
N VAL A 160 9.75 5.60 8.81
CA VAL A 160 9.78 6.82 9.65
C VAL A 160 9.68 6.48 11.14
N GLY A 161 9.11 5.31 11.49
CA GLY A 161 8.82 4.93 12.87
C GLY A 161 10.03 4.83 13.79
N VAL A 162 11.21 4.57 13.24
CA VAL A 162 12.48 4.57 14.01
C VAL A 162 12.82 5.93 14.64
N GLU A 163 12.25 7.02 14.12
CA GLU A 163 12.41 8.37 14.68
C GLU A 163 11.15 8.89 15.37
N ALA A 164 9.98 8.37 15.00
CA ALA A 164 8.72 8.81 15.57
C ALA A 164 8.42 8.16 16.93
N ALA A 165 8.94 6.96 17.20
CA ALA A 165 8.56 6.14 18.36
C ALA A 165 9.72 5.23 18.83
N PRO A 166 9.61 4.62 20.04
CA PRO A 166 10.60 3.63 20.49
C PRO A 166 10.76 2.48 19.49
N ILE A 167 12.00 2.01 19.32
CA ILE A 167 12.40 1.01 18.31
C ILE A 167 11.54 -0.26 18.31
N TYR A 168 11.03 -0.68 19.48
CA TYR A 168 10.16 -1.86 19.61
C TYR A 168 8.84 -1.74 18.83
N VAL A 169 8.33 -0.52 18.62
CA VAL A 169 7.16 -0.30 17.77
C VAL A 169 7.51 -0.66 16.34
N SER A 170 8.59 -0.12 15.80
CA SER A 170 9.08 -0.46 14.46
C SER A 170 9.37 -1.96 14.31
N LEU A 171 10.00 -2.59 15.30
CA LEU A 171 10.27 -4.04 15.28
C LEU A 171 8.97 -4.87 15.26
N PHE A 172 7.96 -4.48 16.03
CA PHE A 172 6.66 -5.15 16.05
C PHE A 172 5.99 -5.13 14.67
N PHE A 173 5.90 -3.95 14.05
CA PHE A 173 5.29 -3.80 12.72
C PHE A 173 6.11 -4.48 11.62
N PHE A 174 7.44 -4.40 11.69
CA PHE A 174 8.34 -5.10 10.77
C PHE A 174 8.16 -6.62 10.85
N ALA A 175 8.19 -7.19 12.06
CA ALA A 175 8.02 -8.63 12.27
C ALA A 175 6.66 -9.11 11.74
N LEU A 176 5.58 -8.39 12.05
CA LEU A 176 4.24 -8.69 11.54
C LEU A 176 4.19 -8.69 10.01
N GLY A 177 4.71 -7.62 9.39
CA GLY A 177 4.69 -7.46 7.94
C GLY A 177 5.52 -8.53 7.22
N MET A 178 6.73 -8.83 7.70
CA MET A 178 7.62 -9.82 7.10
C MET A 178 7.13 -11.26 7.30
N PHE A 179 6.59 -11.58 8.47
CA PHE A 179 6.00 -12.90 8.73
C PHE A 179 4.83 -13.18 7.77
N PHE A 180 3.86 -12.26 7.72
CA PHE A 180 2.70 -12.44 6.87
C PHE A 180 3.01 -12.27 5.39
N TRP A 181 4.07 -11.54 5.02
CA TRP A 181 4.55 -11.53 3.65
C TRP A 181 4.87 -12.94 3.15
N LEU A 182 5.66 -13.71 3.89
CA LEU A 182 6.03 -15.08 3.49
C LEU A 182 4.80 -16.00 3.40
N VAL A 183 3.88 -15.88 4.36
CA VAL A 183 2.61 -16.64 4.36
C VAL A 183 1.77 -16.31 3.12
N LEU A 184 1.51 -15.03 2.87
CA LEU A 184 0.68 -14.57 1.75
C LEU A 184 1.37 -14.81 0.40
N PHE A 185 2.69 -14.70 0.34
CA PHE A 185 3.47 -15.04 -0.85
C PHE A 185 3.29 -16.51 -1.21
N THR A 186 3.44 -17.42 -0.24
CA THR A 186 3.24 -18.85 -0.46
C THR A 186 1.82 -19.17 -0.95
N ILE A 187 0.80 -18.59 -0.31
CA ILE A 187 -0.61 -18.77 -0.71
C ILE A 187 -0.85 -18.24 -2.14
N THR A 188 -0.28 -17.08 -2.46
CA THR A 188 -0.45 -16.44 -3.77
C THR A 188 0.22 -17.23 -4.87
N ILE A 189 1.46 -17.69 -4.66
CA ILE A 189 2.18 -18.53 -5.62
C ILE A 189 1.44 -19.86 -5.82
N ASN A 190 1.01 -20.52 -4.74
CA ASN A 190 0.19 -21.74 -4.84
C ASN A 190 -1.05 -21.51 -5.72
N ARG A 191 -1.75 -20.40 -5.49
CA ARG A 191 -2.94 -20.05 -6.26
C ARG A 191 -2.64 -19.73 -7.73
N VAL A 192 -1.53 -19.07 -8.02
CA VAL A 192 -1.15 -18.68 -9.39
C VAL A 192 -0.67 -19.87 -10.21
N VAL A 193 0.02 -20.82 -9.57
CA VAL A 193 0.60 -21.99 -10.25
C VAL A 193 -0.40 -23.14 -10.41
N PHE A 194 -1.20 -23.44 -9.39
CA PHE A 194 -2.02 -24.67 -9.36
C PHE A 194 -3.52 -24.46 -9.57
N HIS A 195 -3.99 -23.21 -9.61
CA HIS A 195 -5.41 -22.91 -9.77
C HIS A 195 -5.67 -22.05 -11.02
N HIS A 196 -6.96 -21.82 -11.30
CA HIS A 196 -7.39 -21.05 -12.46
C HIS A 196 -6.71 -19.67 -12.50
N PRO A 197 -6.26 -19.24 -13.70
CA PRO A 197 -5.62 -17.95 -13.88
C PRO A 197 -6.44 -16.80 -13.32
N LEU A 198 -5.73 -15.74 -12.93
CA LEU A 198 -6.34 -14.46 -12.58
C LEU A 198 -7.24 -13.95 -13.70
N ALA A 199 -8.39 -13.37 -13.33
CA ALA A 199 -9.15 -12.57 -14.27
C ALA A 199 -8.25 -11.46 -14.84
N LYS A 200 -8.33 -11.20 -16.16
CA LYS A 200 -7.44 -10.24 -16.85
C LYS A 200 -7.28 -8.90 -16.13
N LYS A 201 -8.39 -8.37 -15.57
CA LYS A 201 -8.42 -7.10 -14.82
C LYS A 201 -7.56 -7.08 -13.55
N LEU A 202 -7.21 -8.25 -13.00
CA LEU A 202 -6.42 -8.40 -11.79
C LEU A 202 -4.96 -8.76 -12.09
N VAL A 203 -4.61 -9.02 -13.35
CA VAL A 203 -3.22 -9.32 -13.74
C VAL A 203 -2.24 -8.19 -13.35
N PRO A 204 -2.58 -6.89 -13.47
CA PRO A 204 -1.71 -5.82 -12.99
C PRO A 204 -1.41 -5.86 -11.48
N THR A 205 -2.20 -6.59 -10.67
CA THR A 205 -1.93 -6.70 -9.23
C THR A 205 -0.64 -7.48 -8.93
N PHE A 206 -0.06 -8.20 -9.88
CA PHE A 206 1.24 -8.84 -9.70
C PHE A 206 2.37 -7.83 -9.37
N PHE A 207 2.26 -6.57 -9.80
CA PHE A 207 3.23 -5.52 -9.43
C PHE A 207 3.26 -5.24 -7.92
N ILE A 208 2.20 -5.58 -7.18
CA ILE A 208 2.18 -5.48 -5.72
C ILE A 208 3.24 -6.41 -5.09
N LEU A 209 3.64 -7.49 -5.76
CA LEU A 209 4.65 -8.42 -5.23
C LEU A 209 6.07 -7.82 -5.16
N ILE A 210 6.33 -6.72 -5.88
CA ILE A 210 7.61 -5.99 -5.77
C ILE A 210 7.72 -5.26 -4.43
N ALA A 211 6.61 -4.72 -3.93
CA ALA A 211 6.60 -3.83 -2.77
C ALA A 211 7.11 -4.50 -1.47
N PRO A 212 6.68 -5.71 -1.07
CA PRO A 212 7.14 -6.34 0.17
C PRO A 212 8.66 -6.47 0.32
N PRO A 213 9.41 -7.08 -0.64
CA PRO A 213 10.86 -7.16 -0.50
C PRO A 213 11.52 -5.77 -0.60
N ALA A 214 11.03 -4.87 -1.46
CA ALA A 214 11.62 -3.54 -1.64
C ALA A 214 11.43 -2.64 -0.39
N VAL A 215 10.22 -2.56 0.14
CA VAL A 215 9.92 -1.78 1.34
C VAL A 215 10.48 -2.48 2.59
N GLY A 216 10.47 -3.81 2.62
CA GLY A 216 11.13 -4.60 3.65
C GLY A 216 12.62 -4.26 3.76
N PHE A 217 13.33 -4.13 2.62
CA PHE A 217 14.71 -3.65 2.60
C PHE A 217 14.85 -2.25 3.20
N ILE A 218 14.02 -1.30 2.78
CA ILE A 218 14.07 0.09 3.28
C ILE A 218 13.84 0.12 4.79
N SER A 219 12.83 -0.59 5.29
CA SER A 219 12.52 -0.66 6.71
C SER A 219 13.61 -1.33 7.52
N TYR A 220 14.16 -2.44 7.01
CA TYR A 220 15.30 -3.09 7.64
C TYR A 220 16.50 -2.14 7.73
N PHE A 221 16.85 -1.48 6.62
CA PHE A 221 17.92 -0.50 6.56
C PHE A 221 17.73 0.64 7.58
N ARG A 222 16.49 1.09 7.80
CA ARG A 222 16.19 2.11 8.82
C ARG A 222 16.30 1.56 10.24
N ILE A 223 15.82 0.35 10.50
CA ILE A 223 15.91 -0.31 11.82
C ILE A 223 17.37 -0.60 12.19
N SER A 224 18.19 -1.00 11.22
CA SER A 224 19.59 -1.41 11.44
C SER A 224 20.59 -0.26 11.40
N ASN A 225 20.11 1.00 11.43
CA ASN A 225 20.95 2.21 11.31
C ASN A 225 21.81 2.21 10.03
N GLY A 226 21.27 1.69 8.93
CA GLY A 226 21.88 1.74 7.61
C GLY A 226 22.77 0.53 7.27
N SER A 227 22.57 -0.64 7.90
CA SER A 227 23.34 -1.84 7.55
C SER A 227 23.02 -2.33 6.14
N ILE A 228 24.07 -2.64 5.37
CA ILE A 228 23.97 -3.37 4.10
C ILE A 228 24.64 -4.73 4.31
N ASP A 229 23.84 -5.70 4.73
CA ASP A 229 24.27 -7.05 5.07
C ASP A 229 23.55 -8.11 4.21
N MET A 230 23.71 -9.38 4.57
CA MET A 230 23.10 -10.48 3.83
C MET A 230 21.58 -10.37 3.76
N LEU A 231 20.91 -9.94 4.84
CA LEU A 231 19.45 -9.85 4.87
C LEU A 231 18.96 -8.69 4.00
N SER A 232 19.62 -7.53 4.09
CA SER A 232 19.26 -6.40 3.25
C SER A 232 19.45 -6.73 1.76
N MET A 233 20.58 -7.33 1.38
CA MET A 233 20.85 -7.72 -0.01
C MET A 233 19.90 -8.81 -0.50
N PHE A 234 19.53 -9.77 0.37
CA PHE A 234 18.52 -10.79 0.07
C PHE A 234 17.18 -10.15 -0.31
N LEU A 235 16.69 -9.20 0.49
CA LEU A 235 15.45 -8.48 0.20
C LEU A 235 15.55 -7.67 -1.10
N TYR A 236 16.66 -6.96 -1.32
CA TYR A 236 16.91 -6.22 -2.55
C TYR A 236 16.89 -7.12 -3.79
N PHE A 237 17.60 -8.25 -3.77
CA PHE A 237 17.65 -9.15 -4.92
C PHE A 237 16.33 -9.85 -5.21
N ILE A 238 15.51 -10.14 -4.20
CA ILE A 238 14.14 -10.65 -4.42
C ILE A 238 13.28 -9.59 -5.11
N ALA A 239 13.37 -8.33 -4.69
CA ALA A 239 12.64 -7.24 -5.34
C ALA A 239 13.07 -7.10 -6.81
N LEU A 240 14.37 -7.12 -7.07
CA LEU A 240 14.95 -7.01 -8.40
C LEU A 240 14.55 -8.19 -9.31
N PHE A 241 14.65 -9.42 -8.80
CA PHE A 241 14.17 -10.62 -9.50
C PHE A 241 12.69 -10.51 -9.86
N THR A 242 11.86 -10.08 -8.91
CA THR A 242 10.42 -9.92 -9.13
C THR A 242 10.14 -8.87 -10.22
N LEU A 243 10.86 -7.76 -10.22
CA LEU A 243 10.78 -6.75 -11.29
C LEU A 243 11.12 -7.35 -12.66
N PHE A 244 12.25 -8.07 -12.77
CA PHE A 244 12.65 -8.70 -14.04
C PHE A 244 11.65 -9.75 -14.51
N LEU A 245 11.09 -10.55 -13.61
CA LEU A 245 10.04 -11.51 -13.94
C LEU A 245 8.81 -10.80 -14.53
N LEU A 246 8.35 -9.71 -13.92
CA LEU A 246 7.18 -8.97 -14.40
C LEU A 246 7.44 -8.27 -15.74
N LEU A 247 8.64 -7.74 -15.95
CA LEU A 247 9.06 -7.19 -17.25
C LEU A 247 9.14 -8.26 -18.32
N PHE A 248 9.56 -9.48 -17.98
CA PHE A 248 9.53 -10.61 -18.91
C PHE A 248 8.09 -11.00 -19.29
N MET A 249 7.15 -10.83 -18.38
CA MET A 249 5.73 -11.12 -18.57
C MET A 249 4.93 -9.96 -19.21
N VAL A 250 5.59 -8.93 -19.77
CA VAL A 250 4.89 -7.68 -20.15
C VAL A 250 3.71 -7.89 -21.12
N LYS A 251 3.83 -8.86 -22.04
CA LYS A 251 2.80 -9.20 -23.03
C LYS A 251 1.49 -9.73 -22.42
N MET A 252 1.51 -10.12 -21.14
CA MET A 252 0.33 -10.57 -20.43
C MET A 252 -0.56 -9.40 -19.96
N TYR A 253 -0.04 -8.18 -19.97
CA TYR A 253 -0.77 -6.98 -19.55
C TYR A 253 -1.46 -6.24 -20.70
N ASP A 254 -1.20 -6.64 -21.96
CA ASP A 254 -1.87 -6.16 -23.18
C ASP A 254 -3.27 -6.82 -23.36
#